data_AF-A0A0G1KXI2-F1
#
_entry.id   AF-A0A0G1KXI2-F1
#
_cell.length_a   1.000
_cell.length_b   1.000
_cell.length_c   1.000
_cell.angle_alpha   90.00
_cell.angle_beta   90.00
_cell.angle_gamma   90.00
#
_symmetry.space_group_name_H-M   'P 1'
#
loop_
_entity.id
_entity.type
_entity.pdbx_description
1 polymer ?
#
loop_
_entity_poly.entity_id
_entity_poly.type
_entity_poly.pdbx_seq_one_letter_code
_entity_poly.pdbx_strand_id
1 'polypeptide(L)'
;MPNYKFFNKDLKRWITAPFEVWQWEAYYEDGTVLKQFGDDGIYHQFSEIDQKRLAVFKMVSREFPQVYTLLFSDSEMKLIHFYRNTILNAGTEDERRLRLYCFGYEKRIGEKVHKVIMMIAPSNGLIVTENPDLVSI
;
A
#
# COMPACT_ATOMS: atom_id res chain seq x y z
N MET A 1 7.75 7.29 -18.84
CA MET A 1 6.99 6.55 -17.81
C MET A 1 5.54 6.50 -18.25
N PRO A 2 4.79 5.42 -17.96
CA PRO A 2 3.37 5.36 -18.33
C PRO A 2 2.57 6.41 -17.55
N ASN A 3 1.67 7.12 -18.24
CA ASN A 3 0.79 8.12 -17.63
C ASN A 3 -0.51 7.46 -17.17
N TYR A 4 -0.50 6.87 -15.98
CA TYR A 4 -1.69 6.28 -15.40
C TYR A 4 -2.69 7.36 -14.99
N LYS A 5 -3.99 7.09 -15.17
CA LYS A 5 -5.03 8.09 -14.91
C LYS A 5 -6.14 7.55 -14.04
N PHE A 6 -6.73 8.44 -13.24
CA PHE A 6 -7.98 8.18 -12.54
C PHE A 6 -8.96 9.33 -12.77
N PHE A 7 -10.25 9.03 -12.67
CA PHE A 7 -11.28 10.04 -12.74
C PHE A 7 -11.51 10.66 -11.37
N ASN A 8 -11.20 11.94 -11.23
CA ASN A 8 -11.50 12.69 -10.02
C ASN A 8 -12.97 13.16 -10.08
N LYS A 9 -13.80 12.65 -9.16
CA LYS A 9 -15.24 12.94 -9.13
C LYS A 9 -15.56 14.40 -8.80
N ASP A 10 -14.79 15.01 -7.90
CA ASP A 10 -15.01 16.39 -7.47
C ASP A 10 -14.67 17.38 -8.59
N LEU A 11 -13.56 17.12 -9.30
CA LEU A 11 -13.10 17.93 -10.42
C LEU A 11 -13.72 17.53 -11.76
N LYS A 12 -14.51 16.44 -11.78
CA LYS A 12 -15.16 15.86 -12.96
C LYS A 12 -14.22 15.70 -14.17
N ARG A 13 -12.97 15.30 -13.93
CA ARG A 13 -11.96 15.16 -14.98
C ARG A 13 -10.98 14.04 -14.70
N TRP A 14 -10.35 13.55 -15.76
CA TRP A 14 -9.22 12.64 -15.68
C TRP A 14 -7.96 13.38 -15.23
N ILE A 15 -7.24 12.80 -14.27
CA ILE A 15 -5.99 13.34 -13.72
C ILE A 15 -4.93 12.25 -13.80
N THR A 16 -3.69 12.64 -14.07
CA THR A 16 -2.54 11.75 -14.04
C THR A 16 -2.18 11.41 -12.60
N ALA A 17 -2.08 10.12 -12.28
CA ALA A 17 -1.62 9.65 -10.99
C ALA A 17 -0.09 9.87 -10.87
N PRO A 18 0.41 10.32 -9.70
CA PRO A 18 1.83 10.37 -9.46
C PRO A 18 2.42 8.96 -9.47
N PHE A 19 3.68 8.85 -9.87
CA PHE A 19 4.42 7.59 -9.80
C PHE A 19 4.69 7.20 -8.34
N GLU A 20 4.58 5.90 -8.04
CA GLU A 20 4.96 5.34 -6.74
C GLU A 20 6.00 4.23 -6.92
N VAL A 21 7.03 4.28 -6.07
CA VAL A 21 8.15 3.32 -6.05
C VAL A 21 7.66 1.93 -5.70
N TRP A 22 6.79 1.85 -4.70
CA TRP A 22 6.10 0.64 -4.28
C TRP A 22 4.64 0.72 -4.68
N GLN A 23 4.16 -0.36 -5.26
CA GLN A 23 2.84 -0.46 -5.86
C GLN A 23 2.17 -1.72 -5.33
N TRP A 24 0.85 -1.68 -5.17
CA TRP A 24 0.13 -2.86 -4.72
C TRP A 24 -0.51 -3.66 -5.84
N GLU A 25 -0.62 -4.97 -5.62
CA GLU A 25 -1.38 -5.90 -6.43
C GLU A 25 -2.24 -6.79 -5.52
N ALA A 26 -3.55 -6.83 -5.78
CA ALA A 26 -4.52 -7.67 -5.09
C ALA A 26 -4.93 -8.83 -5.99
N TYR A 27 -4.63 -10.05 -5.56
CA TYR A 27 -4.98 -11.28 -6.27
C TYR A 27 -6.16 -11.92 -5.54
N TYR A 28 -7.20 -12.24 -6.30
CA TYR A 28 -8.42 -12.84 -5.79
C TYR A 28 -8.40 -14.35 -5.96
N GLU A 29 -9.28 -15.04 -5.22
CA GLU A 29 -9.40 -16.51 -5.25
C GLU A 29 -9.71 -17.09 -6.63
N ASP A 30 -10.35 -16.32 -7.51
CA ASP A 30 -10.66 -16.71 -8.89
C ASP A 30 -9.48 -16.50 -9.87
N GLY A 31 -8.33 -16.08 -9.36
CA GLY A 31 -7.13 -15.79 -10.13
C GLY A 31 -7.11 -14.42 -10.80
N THR A 32 -8.17 -13.62 -10.68
CA THR A 32 -8.16 -12.24 -11.17
C THR A 32 -7.26 -11.35 -10.31
N VAL A 33 -6.73 -10.29 -10.92
CA VAL A 33 -5.79 -9.38 -10.27
C VAL A 33 -6.23 -7.95 -10.48
N LEU A 34 -6.34 -7.19 -9.39
CA LEU A 34 -6.46 -5.74 -9.41
C LEU A 34 -5.10 -5.14 -9.05
N LYS A 35 -4.53 -4.33 -9.95
CA LYS A 35 -3.25 -3.65 -9.74
C LYS A 35 -3.51 -2.17 -9.45
N GLN A 36 -2.72 -1.54 -8.59
CA GLN A 36 -2.79 -0.10 -8.36
C GLN A 36 -2.64 0.70 -9.67
N PHE A 37 -1.74 0.22 -10.52
CA PHE A 37 -1.47 0.76 -11.84
C PHE A 37 -1.79 -0.33 -12.87
N GLY A 38 -3.06 -0.37 -13.29
CA GLY A 38 -3.62 -1.40 -14.16
C GLY A 38 -2.95 -1.47 -15.53
N ASP A 39 -2.92 -2.66 -16.14
CA ASP A 39 -2.29 -2.84 -17.47
C ASP A 39 -3.03 -2.07 -18.58
N ASP A 40 -4.25 -1.61 -18.30
CA ASP A 40 -5.09 -0.72 -19.11
C ASP A 40 -4.72 0.77 -19.00
N GLY A 41 -3.72 1.11 -18.17
CA GLY A 41 -3.31 2.50 -17.91
C GLY A 41 -4.21 3.22 -16.90
N ILE A 42 -5.09 2.52 -16.19
CA ILE A 42 -5.93 3.08 -15.14
C ILE A 42 -5.22 2.99 -13.80
N TYR A 43 -5.36 4.04 -13.00
CA TYR A 43 -5.00 4.02 -11.58
C TYR A 43 -6.21 3.59 -10.76
N HIS A 44 -6.08 2.48 -10.06
CA HIS A 44 -7.08 1.96 -9.14
C HIS A 44 -6.82 2.43 -7.72
N GLN A 45 -7.88 2.79 -7.02
CA GLN A 45 -7.86 3.19 -5.63
C GLN A 45 -7.91 1.96 -4.73
N PHE A 46 -7.24 2.05 -3.57
CA PHE A 46 -7.22 0.95 -2.60
C PHE A 46 -8.64 0.52 -2.15
N SER A 47 -9.59 1.46 -2.09
CA SER A 47 -10.98 1.17 -1.74
C SER A 47 -11.72 0.30 -2.76
N GLU A 48 -11.19 0.12 -3.97
CA GLU A 48 -11.75 -0.76 -5.00
C GLU A 48 -11.45 -2.25 -4.72
N ILE A 49 -10.53 -2.55 -3.81
CA ILE A 49 -10.18 -3.93 -3.47
C ILE A 49 -11.34 -4.60 -2.75
N ASP A 50 -11.88 -5.68 -3.35
CA ASP A 50 -12.82 -6.56 -2.67
C ASP A 50 -12.11 -7.43 -1.63
N GLN A 51 -12.10 -6.94 -0.39
CA GLN A 51 -11.48 -7.57 0.77
C GLN A 51 -11.97 -9.00 1.03
N LYS A 52 -13.23 -9.32 0.69
CA LYS A 52 -13.82 -10.63 0.99
C LYS A 52 -13.30 -11.75 0.10
N ARG A 53 -12.80 -11.40 -1.08
CA ARG A 53 -12.30 -12.34 -2.10
C ARG A 53 -10.79 -12.32 -2.20
N LEU A 54 -10.13 -11.50 -1.38
CA LEU A 54 -8.69 -11.28 -1.44
C LEU A 54 -7.96 -12.53 -0.93
N ALA A 55 -7.15 -13.14 -1.78
CA ALA A 55 -6.34 -14.29 -1.44
C ALA A 55 -4.88 -13.89 -1.15
N VAL A 56 -4.34 -12.97 -1.96
CA VAL A 56 -2.96 -12.51 -1.84
C VAL A 56 -2.89 -11.02 -2.08
N PHE A 57 -2.14 -10.31 -1.23
CA PHE A 57 -1.77 -8.92 -1.46
C PHE A 57 -0.26 -8.80 -1.60
N LYS A 58 0.21 -8.08 -2.61
CA LYS A 58 1.64 -7.87 -2.83
C LYS A 58 1.97 -6.40 -2.86
N MET A 59 3.12 -6.04 -2.29
CA MET A 59 3.83 -4.81 -2.63
C MET A 59 4.95 -5.18 -3.60
N VAL A 60 4.94 -4.58 -4.78
CA VAL A 60 5.92 -4.75 -5.86
C VAL A 60 6.60 -3.44 -6.18
N SER A 61 7.81 -3.48 -6.72
CA SER A 61 8.54 -2.29 -7.16
C SER A 61 9.15 -2.51 -8.54
N ARG A 62 9.27 -1.43 -9.31
CA ARG A 62 10.07 -1.41 -10.55
C ARG A 62 11.53 -1.04 -10.28
N GLU A 63 11.80 -0.45 -9.12
CA GLU A 63 13.14 0.01 -8.71
C GLU A 63 13.87 -1.04 -7.88
N PHE A 64 13.13 -1.81 -7.08
CA PHE A 64 13.66 -2.84 -6.21
C PHE A 64 13.20 -4.24 -6.64
N PRO A 65 14.07 -5.26 -6.63
CA PRO A 65 13.69 -6.62 -7.02
C PRO A 65 12.86 -7.36 -5.95
N GLN A 66 12.77 -6.82 -4.73
CA GLN A 66 12.00 -7.43 -3.65
C GLN A 66 10.50 -7.38 -3.92
N VAL A 67 9.80 -8.43 -3.50
CA VAL A 67 8.34 -8.50 -3.47
C VAL A 67 7.93 -8.88 -2.06
N TYR A 68 7.07 -8.06 -1.45
CA TYR A 68 6.50 -8.39 -0.14
C TYR A 68 5.10 -8.94 -0.34
N THR A 69 4.83 -10.12 0.22
CA THR A 69 3.58 -10.86 -0.01
C THR A 69 2.85 -11.10 1.31
N LEU A 70 1.57 -10.77 1.36
CA LEU A 70 0.63 -11.17 2.40
C LEU A 70 -0.31 -12.24 1.84
N LEU A 71 -0.43 -13.34 2.58
CA LEU A 71 -1.40 -14.39 2.29
C LEU A 71 -2.61 -14.22 3.21
N PHE A 72 -3.79 -14.21 2.62
CA PHE A 72 -5.06 -14.16 3.34
C PHE A 72 -5.59 -15.59 3.40
N SER A 73 -5.53 -16.20 4.58
CA SER A 73 -5.97 -17.58 4.81
C SER A 73 -7.20 -17.67 5.73
N ASP A 74 -7.75 -16.53 6.13
CA ASP A 74 -8.83 -16.44 7.10
C ASP A 74 -9.75 -15.27 6.73
N SER A 75 -11.06 -15.52 6.69
CA SER A 75 -12.07 -14.54 6.28
C SER A 75 -12.20 -13.35 7.22
N GLU A 76 -11.70 -13.45 8.46
CA GLU A 76 -11.67 -12.36 9.43
C GLU A 76 -10.45 -11.45 9.27
N MET A 77 -9.50 -11.78 8.37
CA MET A 77 -8.40 -10.90 8.03
C MET A 77 -8.89 -9.76 7.14
N LYS A 78 -8.50 -8.54 7.50
CA LYS A 78 -8.80 -7.34 6.75
C LYS A 78 -7.52 -6.60 6.43
N LEU A 79 -7.25 -6.40 5.15
CA LEU A 79 -6.08 -5.72 4.65
C LEU A 79 -6.07 -4.26 5.09
N ILE A 80 -4.91 -3.81 5.58
CA ILE A 80 -4.57 -2.43 5.91
C ILE A 80 -3.59 -1.93 4.86
N HIS A 81 -3.78 -0.71 4.37
CA HIS A 81 -2.79 0.00 3.57
C HIS A 81 -2.92 1.51 3.78
N PHE A 82 -1.81 2.18 4.03
CA PHE A 82 -1.73 3.63 4.15
C PHE A 82 -0.30 4.12 3.94
N TYR A 83 -0.13 5.42 3.79
CA TYR A 83 1.19 6.05 3.75
C TYR A 83 1.45 6.79 5.05
N ARG A 84 2.66 6.67 5.58
CA ARG A 84 3.15 7.57 6.63
C ARG A 84 4.22 8.47 6.03
N ASN A 85 3.92 9.76 5.93
CA ASN A 85 4.86 10.75 5.44
C ASN A 85 5.55 11.40 6.66
N THR A 86 6.87 11.52 6.62
CA THR A 86 7.65 12.27 7.62
C THR A 86 8.53 13.30 6.93
N ILE A 87 8.82 14.39 7.63
CA ILE A 87 9.70 15.46 7.15
C ILE A 87 10.88 15.51 8.11
N LEU A 88 12.08 15.27 7.59
CA LEU A 88 13.33 15.46 8.31
C LEU A 88 13.86 16.87 8.06
N ASN A 89 14.45 17.47 9.08
CA ASN A 89 15.06 18.81 9.02
C ASN A 89 14.12 19.89 8.45
N ALA A 90 12.83 19.84 8.83
CA ALA A 90 11.81 20.75 8.33
C ALA A 90 12.24 22.22 8.49
N GLY A 91 12.10 23.00 7.41
CA GLY A 91 12.45 24.43 7.41
C GLY A 91 13.95 24.75 7.30
N THR A 92 14.78 23.75 7.01
CA THR A 92 16.23 23.94 6.72
C THR A 92 16.53 23.69 5.24
N GLU A 93 17.75 24.04 4.80
CA GLU A 93 18.22 23.73 3.43
C GLU A 93 18.31 22.21 3.16
N ASP A 94 18.38 21.39 4.21
CA ASP A 94 18.46 19.93 4.15
C ASP A 94 17.10 19.24 4.40
N GLU A 95 15.96 19.92 4.17
CA GLU A 95 14.63 19.31 4.31
C GLU A 95 14.50 18.06 3.43
N ARG A 96 14.12 16.93 4.03
CA ARG A 96 13.83 15.69 3.31
C ARG A 96 12.44 15.18 3.63
N ARG A 97 11.67 14.89 2.59
CA ARG A 97 10.34 14.28 2.72
C ARG A 97 10.46 12.79 2.46
N LEU A 98 10.15 11.99 3.48
CA LEU A 98 10.19 10.54 3.39
C LEU A 98 8.76 9.99 3.40
N ARG A 99 8.53 8.97 2.59
CA ARG A 99 7.28 8.21 2.55
C ARG A 99 7.56 6.76 2.94
N LEU A 100 6.81 6.28 3.92
CA LEU A 100 6.72 4.88 4.30
C LEU A 100 5.48 4.28 3.66
N TYR A 101 5.66 3.12 3.03
CA TYR A 101 4.55 2.34 2.48
C TYR A 101 4.12 1.32 3.54
N CYS A 102 2.99 1.59 4.18
CA CYS A 102 2.48 0.78 5.27
C CYS A 102 1.40 -0.16 4.73
N PHE A 103 1.55 -1.46 4.96
CA PHE A 103 0.59 -2.47 4.56
C PHE A 103 0.56 -3.60 5.57
N GLY A 104 -0.52 -4.36 5.65
CA GLY A 104 -0.68 -5.34 6.71
C GLY A 104 -2.08 -5.89 6.80
N TYR A 105 -2.41 -6.47 7.94
CA TYR A 105 -3.78 -6.89 8.20
C TYR A 105 -4.16 -6.65 9.65
N GLU A 106 -5.45 -6.46 9.86
CA GLU A 106 -6.08 -6.69 11.16
C GLU A 106 -6.89 -7.96 11.12
N LYS A 107 -6.98 -8.64 12.26
CA LYS A 107 -7.81 -9.83 12.44
C LYS A 107 -8.42 -9.83 13.83
N ARG A 108 -9.71 -10.15 13.91
CA ARG A 108 -10.37 -10.36 15.20
C ARG A 108 -10.11 -11.79 15.70
N ILE A 109 -9.65 -11.90 16.94
CA ILE A 109 -9.44 -13.17 17.64
C ILE A 109 -10.15 -13.05 18.99
N GLY A 110 -11.32 -13.67 19.11
CA GLY A 110 -12.22 -13.45 20.25
C GLY A 110 -12.69 -11.99 20.31
N GLU A 111 -12.50 -11.35 21.47
CA GLU A 111 -12.87 -9.94 21.67
C GLU A 111 -11.78 -8.94 21.24
N LYS A 112 -10.60 -9.42 20.86
CA LYS A 112 -9.44 -8.57 20.55
C LYS A 112 -9.23 -8.44 19.05
N VAL A 113 -8.81 -7.25 18.62
CA VAL A 113 -8.33 -6.99 17.26
C VAL A 113 -6.80 -7.00 17.30
N HIS A 114 -6.20 -7.94 16.58
CA HIS A 114 -4.77 -8.02 16.38
C HIS A 114 -4.40 -7.33 15.07
N LYS A 115 -3.28 -6.60 15.06
CA LYS A 115 -2.79 -5.90 13.88
C LYS A 115 -1.35 -6.28 13.62
N VAL A 116 -1.02 -6.58 12.38
CA VAL A 116 0.35 -6.70 11.92
C VAL A 116 0.54 -5.70 10.80
N ILE A 117 1.46 -4.76 10.99
CA ILE A 117 1.77 -3.71 10.03
C ILE A 117 3.23 -3.86 9.61
N MET A 118 3.43 -3.94 8.30
CA MET A 118 4.71 -3.85 7.64
C MET A 118 4.88 -2.46 7.05
N MET A 119 6.06 -1.87 7.20
CA MET A 119 6.40 -0.55 6.70
C MET A 119 7.67 -0.68 5.86
N ILE A 120 7.58 -0.31 4.58
CA ILE A 120 8.73 -0.29 3.68
C ILE A 120 9.37 1.09 3.76
N ALA A 121 10.59 1.15 4.29
CA ALA A 121 11.39 2.36 4.39
C ALA A 121 11.95 2.80 3.02
N PRO A 122 12.32 4.08 2.85
CA PRO A 122 12.97 4.56 1.63
C PRO A 122 14.28 3.82 1.29
N SER A 123 14.95 3.28 2.30
CA SER A 123 16.13 2.41 2.16
C SER A 123 15.80 0.99 1.72
N ASN A 124 14.53 0.68 1.44
CA ASN A 124 14.00 -0.65 1.15
C ASN A 124 14.10 -1.65 2.33
N GLY A 125 14.31 -1.14 3.55
CA GLY A 125 14.16 -1.96 4.76
C GLY A 125 12.70 -2.24 5.06
N LEU A 126 12.38 -3.45 5.50
CA LEU A 126 11.05 -3.82 6.01
C LEU A 126 11.04 -3.73 7.54
N ILE A 127 10.12 -2.95 8.09
CA ILE A 127 9.87 -2.86 9.53
C ILE A 127 8.53 -3.53 9.82
N VAL A 128 8.47 -4.42 10.80
CA VAL A 128 7.22 -5.10 11.21
C VAL A 128 6.86 -4.66 12.62
N THR A 129 5.63 -4.22 12.84
CA THR A 129 5.15 -3.70 14.11
C THR A 129 3.64 -3.88 14.25
N GLU A 130 3.14 -3.94 15.48
CA GLU A 130 1.71 -3.81 15.79
C GLU A 130 1.30 -2.34 16.02
N ASN A 131 2.29 -1.47 16.30
CA ASN A 131 2.10 -0.05 16.56
C ASN A 131 3.03 0.78 15.63
N PRO A 132 2.49 1.37 14.54
CA PRO A 132 3.29 2.09 13.56
C PRO A 132 3.78 3.44 14.09
N ASP A 133 3.18 3.98 15.16
CA ASP A 133 3.56 5.27 15.73
C ASP A 133 4.89 5.20 16.50
N LEU A 134 5.30 4.01 16.94
CA LEU A 134 6.59 3.78 17.61
C LEU A 134 7.79 3.78 16.67
N VAL A 135 7.56 3.71 15.35
CA VAL A 135 8.65 3.69 14.37
C VAL A 135 9.18 5.11 14.19
N SER A 136 10.46 5.32 14.52
CA SER A 136 11.23 6.54 14.22
C SER A 136 12.26 6.23 13.15
N ILE A 137 12.40 7.14 12.17
CA ILE A 137 13.29 7.02 11.01
C ILE A 137 13.95 8.37 10.79
#